data_AF-N9D1A2-F1
#
_entry.id   AF-N9D1A2-F1
#
_cell.length_a   1.000
_cell.length_b   1.000
_cell.length_c   1.000
_cell.angle_alpha   90.00
_cell.angle_beta   90.00
_cell.angle_gamma   90.00
#
_symmetry.space_group_name_H-M   'P 1'
#
loop_
_entity.id
_entity.type
_entity.pdbx_description
1 polymer ?
#
loop_
_entity_poly.entity_id
_entity_poly.type
_entity_poly.pdbx_seq_one_letter_code
_entity_poly.pdbx_strand_id
1 'polypeptide(L)'
;MSRIIKNCLFVISVLTSGLIFAQSNAAVEVDTEQDQILGHAGKVKIKAESCAKDNYICDYVLYDAKGKRKVLLEQWSKTAHVYQFNSNLMGFLMGATGGDHNLMVVNDKNQQKDYGSFLAMNASQSCFVTYESNLKNMPNSLVFYSVPDFRVRLVLNNKVPQFKQFSYPTTANFNDNGNFSFNYNIKIEGEMGMQDVIIQNPCQSDYRVIMS
;
A
#
# COMPACT_ATOMS: atom_id res chain seq x y z
N MET A 1 1.67 58.08 71.67
CA MET A 1 0.73 57.35 72.55
C MET A 1 0.00 56.32 71.72
N SER A 2 -0.08 55.11 72.28
CA SER A 2 -0.66 53.87 71.75
C SER A 2 -2.08 54.00 71.17
N ARG A 3 -2.40 53.22 70.13
CA ARG A 3 -3.56 52.32 70.13
C ARG A 3 -3.37 51.17 69.13
N ILE A 4 -3.38 49.96 69.67
CA ILE A 4 -3.51 48.66 69.01
C ILE A 4 -5.02 48.39 68.80
N ILE A 5 -5.43 47.62 67.77
CA ILE A 5 -6.28 46.40 67.88
C ILE A 5 -6.92 45.95 66.53
N LYS A 6 -6.59 44.69 66.18
CA LYS A 6 -7.33 43.57 65.56
C LYS A 6 -7.79 43.56 64.09
N ASN A 7 -7.19 42.60 63.38
CA ASN A 7 -7.75 41.50 62.56
C ASN A 7 -9.02 41.74 61.72
N CYS A 8 -8.88 41.49 60.42
CA CYS A 8 -9.75 40.56 59.69
C CYS A 8 -9.01 39.97 58.47
N LEU A 9 -8.90 38.64 58.41
CA LEU A 9 -8.65 37.90 57.18
C LEU A 9 -9.86 38.07 56.25
N PHE A 10 -9.66 38.36 54.96
CA PHE A 10 -10.58 37.89 53.91
C PHE A 10 -9.86 37.71 52.56
N VAL A 11 -9.88 36.43 52.16
CA VAL A 11 -9.77 35.72 50.88
C VAL A 11 -9.53 36.50 49.57
N ILE A 12 -8.62 35.91 48.78
CA ILE A 12 -8.16 36.20 47.42
C ILE A 12 -9.29 36.01 46.38
N SER A 13 -9.37 36.92 45.41
CA SER A 13 -9.91 36.65 44.06
C SER A 13 -9.23 37.56 43.04
N VAL A 14 -8.23 37.05 42.34
CA VAL A 14 -7.61 37.74 41.20
C VAL A 14 -8.52 37.52 39.99
N LEU A 15 -9.25 38.55 39.58
CA LEU A 15 -9.97 38.59 38.31
C LEU A 15 -9.00 38.99 37.21
N THR A 16 -8.39 38.01 36.55
CA THR A 16 -7.63 38.20 35.30
C THR A 16 -8.59 38.50 34.16
N SER A 17 -8.41 39.68 33.56
CA SER A 17 -9.10 40.14 32.36
C SER A 17 -8.82 39.22 31.16
N GLY A 18 -9.86 38.88 30.41
CA GLY A 18 -9.81 37.94 29.29
C GLY A 18 -8.95 38.41 28.13
N LEU A 19 -8.02 37.54 27.72
CA LEU A 19 -7.42 37.58 26.40
C LEU A 19 -8.33 36.80 25.44
N ILE A 20 -9.03 37.53 24.58
CA ILE A 20 -9.76 36.98 23.44
C ILE A 20 -8.71 36.58 22.40
N PHE A 21 -8.42 35.28 22.29
CA PHE A 21 -7.70 34.74 21.15
C PHE A 21 -8.70 34.26 20.10
N ALA A 22 -8.60 34.84 18.90
CA ALA A 22 -9.32 34.43 17.72
C ALA A 22 -9.07 32.94 17.43
N GLN A 23 -10.13 32.16 17.31
CA GLN A 23 -10.07 30.80 16.76
C GLN A 23 -9.76 30.90 15.26
N SER A 24 -8.48 30.89 14.90
CA SER A 24 -8.08 30.38 13.59
C SER A 24 -8.27 28.87 13.63
N ASN A 25 -9.01 28.32 12.67
CA ASN A 25 -9.13 26.88 12.44
C ASN A 25 -7.74 26.25 12.20
N ALA A 26 -7.03 25.97 13.27
CA ALA A 26 -5.99 24.96 13.27
C ALA A 26 -6.72 23.64 13.49
N ALA A 27 -6.80 22.83 12.43
CA ALA A 27 -7.12 21.43 12.57
C ALA A 27 -6.07 20.83 13.52
N VAL A 28 -6.44 20.72 14.79
CA VAL A 28 -5.72 19.90 15.76
C VAL A 28 -5.90 18.48 15.23
N GLU A 29 -4.83 17.88 14.68
CA GLU A 29 -4.77 16.43 14.49
C GLU A 29 -4.93 15.83 15.89
N VAL A 30 -6.17 15.44 16.22
CA VAL A 30 -6.44 14.60 17.38
C VAL A 30 -5.90 13.24 16.99
N ASP A 31 -4.65 12.99 17.34
CA ASP A 31 -4.06 11.65 17.32
C ASP A 31 -4.78 10.87 18.43
N THR A 32 -5.95 10.32 18.11
CA THR A 32 -6.53 9.25 18.91
C THR A 32 -5.51 8.11 18.86
N GLU A 33 -5.33 7.36 19.95
CA GLU A 33 -4.38 6.23 20.07
C GLU A 33 -4.59 5.08 19.03
N GLN A 34 -5.37 5.32 17.98
CA GLN A 34 -5.83 4.41 16.94
C GLN A 34 -5.41 4.87 15.54
N ASP A 35 -4.93 6.11 15.39
CA ASP A 35 -4.46 6.63 14.11
C ASP A 35 -3.00 6.22 13.91
N GLN A 36 -2.73 5.49 12.83
CA GLN A 36 -1.40 4.98 12.51
C GLN A 36 -0.97 5.47 11.13
N ILE A 37 0.17 6.16 11.07
CA ILE A 37 0.84 6.41 9.79
C ILE A 37 1.40 5.07 9.28
N LEU A 38 0.90 4.64 8.12
CA LEU A 38 1.34 3.40 7.47
C LEU A 38 2.59 3.60 6.62
N GLY A 39 2.76 4.78 6.03
CA GLY A 39 3.95 5.15 5.26
C GLY A 39 3.88 6.55 4.68
N HIS A 40 4.99 6.97 4.05
CA HIS A 40 5.15 8.32 3.52
C HIS A 40 5.92 8.35 2.19
N ALA A 41 5.62 9.33 1.36
CA ALA A 41 6.41 9.72 0.21
C ALA A 41 6.63 11.24 0.29
N GLY A 42 7.83 11.67 0.69
CA GLY A 42 8.09 13.04 1.10
C GLY A 42 7.12 13.48 2.21
N LYS A 43 6.26 14.45 1.91
CA LYS A 43 5.22 14.94 2.83
C LYS A 43 3.85 14.29 2.63
N VAL A 44 3.68 13.49 1.58
CA VAL A 44 2.46 12.71 1.35
C VAL A 44 2.49 11.52 2.30
N LYS A 45 1.38 11.25 3.00
CA LYS A 45 1.29 10.13 3.97
C LYS A 45 0.00 9.35 3.81
N ILE A 46 0.05 8.05 4.05
CA ILE A 46 -1.14 7.21 4.21
C ILE A 46 -1.30 6.90 5.69
N LYS A 47 -2.50 7.13 6.20
CA LYS A 47 -2.90 6.82 7.57
C LYS A 47 -4.00 5.75 7.55
N ALA A 48 -3.93 4.83 8.51
CA ALA A 48 -5.11 4.16 9.02
C ALA A 48 -5.67 5.06 10.14
N GLU A 49 -6.93 5.44 10.06
CA GLU A 49 -7.60 6.27 11.07
C GLU A 49 -9.00 5.74 11.35
N SER A 50 -9.64 6.23 12.41
CA SER A 50 -10.99 5.79 12.82
C SER A 50 -11.11 4.27 13.04
N CYS A 51 -10.04 3.63 13.54
CA CYS A 51 -10.00 2.17 13.68
C CYS A 51 -10.92 1.65 14.81
N ALA A 52 -11.84 0.74 14.49
CA ALA A 52 -12.68 0.05 15.47
C ALA A 52 -11.82 -0.91 16.32
N LYS A 53 -11.89 -0.78 17.66
CA LYS A 53 -11.05 -1.53 18.62
C LYS A 53 -11.14 -3.04 18.50
N ASP A 54 -12.30 -3.57 18.09
CA ASP A 54 -12.58 -5.00 18.23
C ASP A 54 -12.40 -5.79 16.91
N ASN A 55 -12.38 -5.12 15.76
CA ASN A 55 -12.50 -5.79 14.45
C ASN A 55 -11.43 -5.38 13.41
N TYR A 56 -10.42 -4.59 13.78
CA TYR A 56 -9.37 -4.09 12.86
C TYR A 56 -9.95 -3.39 11.61
N ILE A 57 -11.15 -2.81 11.74
CA ILE A 57 -11.81 -2.06 10.68
C ILE A 57 -11.30 -0.63 10.76
N CYS A 58 -10.69 -0.11 9.70
CA CYS A 58 -10.15 1.24 9.67
C CYS A 58 -10.56 1.98 8.39
N ASP A 59 -10.53 3.31 8.46
CA ASP A 59 -10.47 4.14 7.27
C ASP A 59 -9.01 4.27 6.83
N TYR A 60 -8.75 4.13 5.54
CA TYR A 60 -7.42 4.33 4.97
C TYR A 60 -7.43 5.61 4.16
N VAL A 61 -6.56 6.54 4.53
CA VAL A 61 -6.66 7.94 4.11
C VAL A 61 -5.32 8.45 3.64
N LEU A 62 -5.32 9.07 2.47
CA LEU A 62 -4.17 9.76 1.90
C LEU A 62 -4.22 11.24 2.26
N TYR A 63 -3.13 11.75 2.81
CA TYR A 63 -2.91 13.17 3.03
C TYR A 63 -1.83 13.66 2.06
N ASP A 64 -2.14 14.70 1.30
CA ASP A 64 -1.15 15.34 0.44
C ASP A 64 -0.17 16.22 1.23
N ALA A 65 0.83 16.80 0.55
CA ALA A 65 1.85 17.64 1.17
C ALA A 65 1.31 18.93 1.85
N LYS A 66 0.06 19.32 1.58
CA LYS A 66 -0.65 20.44 2.20
C LYS A 66 -1.59 19.99 3.32
N GLY A 67 -1.64 18.69 3.63
CA GLY A 67 -2.57 18.10 4.59
C GLY A 67 -3.97 17.88 4.04
N LYS A 68 -4.20 17.97 2.73
CA LYS A 68 -5.52 17.68 2.16
C LYS A 68 -5.83 16.19 2.28
N ARG A 69 -6.93 15.89 2.97
CA ARG A 69 -7.45 14.55 3.21
C ARG A 69 -8.17 13.99 1.98
N LYS A 70 -7.86 12.75 1.59
CA LYS A 70 -8.57 11.93 0.60
C LYS A 70 -8.77 10.52 1.15
N VAL A 71 -10.03 10.12 1.37
CA VAL A 71 -10.35 8.74 1.75
C VAL A 71 -10.03 7.82 0.58
N LEU A 72 -9.24 6.78 0.82
CA LEU A 72 -8.95 5.72 -0.14
C LEU A 72 -9.90 4.54 0.06
N LEU A 73 -10.09 4.13 1.32
CA LEU A 73 -11.03 3.09 1.73
C LEU A 73 -11.69 3.52 3.04
N GLU A 74 -12.97 3.21 3.20
CA GLU A 74 -13.74 3.49 4.41
C GLU A 74 -14.20 2.17 5.03
N GLN A 75 -14.09 2.06 6.35
CA GLN A 75 -14.49 0.88 7.12
C GLN A 75 -13.97 -0.45 6.54
N TRP A 76 -12.68 -0.48 6.19
CA TRP A 76 -12.06 -1.63 5.54
C TRP A 76 -11.39 -2.57 6.54
N SER A 77 -11.64 -3.87 6.38
CA SER A 77 -11.18 -4.94 7.28
C SER A 77 -10.33 -6.02 6.60
N LYS A 78 -9.94 -5.79 5.34
CA LYS A 78 -9.16 -6.75 4.53
C LYS A 78 -7.74 -6.26 4.32
N THR A 79 -7.08 -6.70 3.24
CA THR A 79 -5.69 -6.34 2.96
C THR A 79 -5.59 -4.84 2.73
N ALA A 80 -4.76 -4.20 3.52
CA ALA A 80 -4.32 -2.82 3.36
C ALA A 80 -2.90 -2.72 3.90
N HIS A 81 -1.92 -2.57 3.02
CA HIS A 81 -0.51 -2.62 3.38
C HIS A 81 0.29 -1.58 2.58
N VAL A 82 1.29 -0.96 3.21
CA VAL A 82 2.18 -0.01 2.53
C VAL A 82 3.55 -0.64 2.29
N TYR A 83 3.96 -0.66 1.03
CA TYR A 83 5.34 -0.89 0.62
C TYR A 83 6.08 0.45 0.57
N GLN A 84 7.15 0.58 1.35
CA GLN A 84 7.98 1.78 1.40
C GLN A 84 9.18 1.61 0.44
N PHE A 85 9.01 2.00 -0.82
CA PHE A 85 10.04 1.78 -1.85
C PHE A 85 11.28 2.67 -1.66
N ASN A 86 11.08 3.94 -1.33
CA ASN A 86 12.12 4.89 -0.91
C ASN A 86 11.47 6.11 -0.24
N SER A 87 12.24 7.13 0.12
CA SER A 87 11.72 8.33 0.81
C SER A 87 10.68 9.11 0.02
N ASN A 88 10.63 8.98 -1.30
CA ASN A 88 9.79 9.78 -2.20
C ASN A 88 8.73 8.94 -2.93
N LEU A 89 8.61 7.66 -2.57
CA LEU A 89 7.76 6.72 -3.30
C LEU A 89 7.30 5.58 -2.39
N MET A 90 6.00 5.36 -2.36
CA MET A 90 5.36 4.26 -1.63
C MET A 90 4.32 3.57 -2.52
N GLY A 91 4.02 2.32 -2.22
CA GLY A 91 2.90 1.57 -2.79
C GLY A 91 1.90 1.23 -1.70
N PHE A 92 0.61 1.37 -1.98
CA PHE A 92 -0.47 0.99 -1.09
C PHE A 92 -1.25 -0.16 -1.71
N LEU A 93 -1.03 -1.35 -1.16
CA LEU A 93 -1.69 -2.59 -1.55
C LEU A 93 -3.04 -2.67 -0.86
N MET A 94 -4.10 -2.82 -1.65
CA MET A 94 -5.47 -3.01 -1.17
C MET A 94 -6.14 -4.19 -1.86
N GLY A 95 -6.90 -4.99 -1.12
CA GLY A 95 -7.64 -6.11 -1.71
C GLY A 95 -8.29 -7.02 -0.68
N ALA A 96 -9.18 -7.88 -1.15
CA ALA A 96 -9.84 -8.87 -0.32
C ALA A 96 -9.15 -10.23 -0.48
N THR A 97 -9.03 -10.99 0.61
CA THR A 97 -8.56 -12.38 0.52
C THR A 97 -9.45 -13.17 -0.46
N GLY A 98 -8.82 -13.86 -1.42
CA GLY A 98 -9.53 -14.62 -2.45
C GLY A 98 -10.09 -13.77 -3.61
N GLY A 99 -9.81 -12.46 -3.64
CA GLY A 99 -10.10 -11.58 -4.77
C GLY A 99 -8.85 -10.84 -5.24
N ASP A 100 -9.02 -10.00 -6.25
CA ASP A 100 -7.93 -9.21 -6.83
C ASP A 100 -7.42 -8.15 -5.84
N HIS A 101 -6.11 -8.00 -5.79
CA HIS A 101 -5.44 -6.89 -5.12
C HIS A 101 -5.04 -5.82 -6.13
N ASN A 102 -5.13 -4.56 -5.73
CA ASN A 102 -4.63 -3.40 -6.46
C ASN A 102 -3.46 -2.79 -5.68
N LEU A 103 -2.37 -2.47 -6.38
CA LEU A 103 -1.27 -1.71 -5.84
C LEU A 103 -1.35 -0.26 -6.36
N MET A 104 -1.72 0.67 -5.49
CA MET A 104 -1.68 2.10 -5.80
C MET A 104 -0.31 2.67 -5.45
N VAL A 105 0.46 3.08 -6.44
CA VAL A 105 1.74 3.75 -6.25
C VAL A 105 1.51 5.24 -6.09
N VAL A 106 2.13 5.84 -5.07
CA VAL A 106 2.05 7.27 -4.77
C VAL A 106 3.45 7.85 -4.59
N ASN A 107 3.73 8.97 -5.25
CA ASN A 107 4.99 9.70 -5.06
C ASN A 107 4.85 10.95 -4.18
N ASP A 108 5.98 11.60 -3.91
CA ASP A 108 6.09 12.82 -3.10
C ASP A 108 5.35 14.05 -3.65
N LYS A 109 4.93 13.99 -4.91
CA LYS A 109 4.10 15.00 -5.58
C LYS A 109 2.62 14.65 -5.60
N ASN A 110 2.20 13.61 -4.85
CA ASN A 110 0.84 13.08 -4.83
C ASN A 110 0.34 12.61 -6.21
N GLN A 111 1.26 12.19 -7.09
CA GLN A 111 0.91 11.52 -8.33
C GLN A 111 0.63 10.06 -8.02
N GLN A 112 -0.48 9.54 -8.54
CA GLN A 112 -0.99 8.20 -8.25
C GLN A 112 -1.01 7.38 -9.53
N LYS A 113 -0.63 6.10 -9.42
CA LYS A 113 -0.77 5.12 -10.51
C LYS A 113 -1.19 3.78 -9.93
N ASP A 114 -2.27 3.22 -10.47
CA ASP A 114 -2.80 1.93 -10.05
C ASP A 114 -2.24 0.79 -10.90
N TYR A 115 -1.95 -0.33 -10.24
CA TYR A 115 -1.59 -1.62 -10.84
C TYR A 115 -2.56 -2.68 -10.31
N GLY A 116 -3.60 -2.95 -11.11
CA GLY A 116 -4.59 -3.96 -10.81
C GLY A 116 -4.06 -5.39 -10.92
N SER A 117 -4.80 -6.33 -10.34
CA SER A 117 -4.48 -7.77 -10.33
C SER A 117 -3.04 -8.05 -9.91
N PHE A 118 -2.60 -7.35 -8.86
CA PHE A 118 -1.33 -7.56 -8.19
C PHE A 118 -1.26 -8.98 -7.63
N LEU A 119 -0.16 -9.67 -7.87
CA LEU A 119 0.06 -11.03 -7.38
C LEU A 119 1.06 -11.07 -6.22
N ALA A 120 2.24 -10.48 -6.41
CA ALA A 120 3.31 -10.58 -5.41
C ALA A 120 4.34 -9.47 -5.55
N MET A 121 5.02 -9.17 -4.45
CA MET A 121 6.20 -8.31 -4.33
C MET A 121 7.33 -9.11 -3.71
N ASN A 122 8.57 -8.96 -4.19
CA ASN A 122 9.71 -9.62 -3.58
C ASN A 122 10.10 -8.97 -2.23
N ALA A 123 10.85 -9.70 -1.39
CA ALA A 123 11.22 -9.22 -0.06
C ALA A 123 12.01 -7.90 -0.08
N SER A 124 12.83 -7.67 -1.11
CA SER A 124 13.59 -6.42 -1.28
C SER A 124 12.77 -5.26 -1.85
N GLN A 125 11.48 -5.47 -2.16
CA GLN A 125 10.57 -4.50 -2.75
C GLN A 125 11.10 -3.83 -4.04
N SER A 126 11.89 -4.58 -4.80
CA SER A 126 12.52 -4.14 -6.05
C SER A 126 11.82 -4.71 -7.29
N CYS A 127 10.90 -5.66 -7.11
CA CYS A 127 10.21 -6.36 -8.18
C CYS A 127 8.81 -6.78 -7.75
N PHE A 128 7.81 -6.51 -8.56
CA PHE A 128 6.46 -7.04 -8.38
C PHE A 128 5.86 -7.57 -9.67
N VAL A 129 4.82 -8.37 -9.51
CA VAL A 129 4.16 -9.10 -10.59
C VAL A 129 2.67 -8.83 -10.56
N THR A 130 2.09 -8.61 -11.74
CA THR A 130 0.64 -8.53 -11.97
C THR A 130 0.19 -9.59 -12.96
N TYR A 131 -1.09 -9.94 -12.92
CA TYR A 131 -1.75 -10.67 -14.00
C TYR A 131 -2.72 -9.76 -14.76
N GLU A 132 -2.27 -9.23 -15.88
CA GLU A 132 -3.06 -8.30 -16.67
C GLU A 132 -3.97 -9.06 -17.64
N SER A 133 -5.27 -8.80 -17.56
CA SER A 133 -6.29 -9.44 -18.40
C SER A 133 -7.24 -8.41 -19.01
N ASN A 134 -7.94 -8.82 -20.08
CA ASN A 134 -8.94 -7.98 -20.76
C ASN A 134 -8.41 -6.65 -21.32
N LEU A 135 -7.10 -6.55 -21.54
CA LEU A 135 -6.47 -5.40 -22.19
C LEU A 135 -6.67 -5.47 -23.70
N LYS A 136 -7.12 -4.36 -24.30
CA LYS A 136 -7.38 -4.28 -25.74
C LYS A 136 -6.10 -4.63 -26.52
N ASN A 137 -6.22 -5.60 -27.44
CA ASN A 137 -5.15 -6.10 -28.31
C ASN A 137 -3.96 -6.78 -27.58
N MET A 138 -4.08 -7.08 -26.29
CA MET A 138 -3.03 -7.75 -25.52
C MET A 138 -3.55 -9.07 -24.95
N PRO A 139 -2.81 -10.18 -25.11
CA PRO A 139 -3.18 -11.43 -24.46
C PRO A 139 -3.08 -11.28 -22.94
N ASN A 140 -3.83 -12.10 -22.20
CA ASN A 140 -3.66 -12.18 -20.76
C ASN A 140 -2.20 -12.50 -20.43
N SER A 141 -1.61 -11.70 -19.56
CA SER A 141 -0.16 -11.68 -19.38
C SER A 141 0.22 -11.60 -17.92
N LEU A 142 1.25 -12.35 -17.55
CA LEU A 142 2.01 -12.14 -16.34
C LEU A 142 3.05 -11.05 -16.61
N VAL A 143 2.99 -9.93 -15.89
CA VAL A 143 3.83 -8.75 -16.14
C VAL A 143 4.69 -8.44 -14.93
N PHE A 144 5.99 -8.29 -15.17
CA PHE A 144 7.00 -8.04 -14.15
C PHE A 144 7.48 -6.60 -14.22
N TYR A 145 7.42 -5.92 -13.09
CA TYR A 145 7.78 -4.50 -12.96
C TYR A 145 8.94 -4.32 -12.00
N SER A 146 9.99 -3.61 -12.43
CA SER A 146 11.05 -3.17 -11.52
C SER A 146 10.61 -1.95 -10.71
N VAL A 147 11.09 -1.84 -9.47
CA VAL A 147 10.92 -0.67 -8.60
C VAL A 147 12.30 -0.03 -8.40
N PRO A 148 12.41 1.32 -8.36
CA PRO A 148 11.34 2.32 -8.33
C PRO A 148 10.92 2.88 -9.69
N ASP A 149 11.49 2.42 -10.81
CA ASP A 149 11.23 3.00 -12.13
C ASP A 149 9.95 2.48 -12.81
N PHE A 150 9.31 1.45 -12.26
CA PHE A 150 8.11 0.79 -12.78
C PHE A 150 8.22 0.36 -14.24
N ARG A 151 9.43 0.00 -14.66
CA ARG A 151 9.68 -0.49 -16.00
C ARG A 151 9.20 -1.92 -16.12
N VAL A 152 8.47 -2.22 -17.20
CA VAL A 152 8.17 -3.60 -17.58
C VAL A 152 9.48 -4.30 -17.97
N ARG A 153 9.81 -5.36 -17.25
CA ARG A 153 11.05 -6.14 -17.43
C ARG A 153 10.82 -7.44 -18.16
N LEU A 154 9.68 -8.07 -17.89
CA LEU A 154 9.28 -9.33 -18.50
C LEU A 154 7.77 -9.38 -18.65
N VAL A 155 7.32 -9.96 -19.77
CA VAL A 155 5.90 -10.24 -20.05
C VAL A 155 5.81 -11.69 -20.52
N LEU A 156 5.06 -12.51 -19.80
CA LEU A 156 4.78 -13.90 -20.18
C LEU A 156 3.31 -14.06 -20.54
N ASN A 157 3.05 -14.64 -21.70
CA ASN A 157 1.70 -14.93 -22.18
C ASN A 157 1.71 -16.04 -23.24
N ASN A 158 0.52 -16.38 -23.73
CA ASN A 158 0.33 -17.45 -24.72
C ASN A 158 0.93 -17.20 -26.11
N LYS A 159 1.44 -15.99 -26.39
CA LYS A 159 2.18 -15.71 -27.63
C LYS A 159 3.66 -16.08 -27.53
N VAL A 160 4.20 -16.28 -26.32
CA VAL A 160 5.58 -16.74 -26.14
C VAL A 160 5.64 -18.24 -26.47
N PRO A 161 6.56 -18.72 -27.34
CA PRO A 161 6.52 -20.09 -27.86
C PRO A 161 6.47 -21.21 -26.81
N GLN A 162 7.16 -21.06 -25.68
CA GLN A 162 7.17 -22.03 -24.58
C GLN A 162 5.93 -21.96 -23.68
N PHE A 163 5.09 -20.93 -23.85
CA PHE A 163 3.93 -20.64 -23.00
C PHE A 163 2.59 -20.74 -23.77
N LYS A 164 2.52 -21.46 -24.89
CA LYS A 164 1.29 -21.53 -25.73
C LYS A 164 0.01 -21.90 -24.97
N GLN A 165 0.13 -22.73 -23.93
CA GLN A 165 -0.99 -23.15 -23.07
C GLN A 165 -1.13 -22.30 -21.80
N PHE A 166 -0.45 -21.16 -21.71
CA PHE A 166 -0.46 -20.31 -20.53
C PHE A 166 -1.86 -19.82 -20.21
N SER A 167 -2.22 -20.02 -18.94
CA SER A 167 -3.49 -19.65 -18.33
C SER A 167 -3.21 -18.91 -17.02
N TYR A 168 -4.27 -18.48 -16.33
CA TYR A 168 -4.11 -17.83 -15.02
C TYR A 168 -3.31 -18.74 -14.06
N PRO A 169 -2.28 -18.22 -13.37
CA PRO A 169 -1.48 -19.05 -12.47
C PRO A 169 -2.31 -19.63 -11.31
N THR A 170 -2.14 -20.92 -11.02
CA THR A 170 -2.74 -21.56 -9.84
C THR A 170 -1.99 -21.16 -8.57
N THR A 171 -0.68 -20.95 -8.67
CA THR A 171 0.19 -20.38 -7.64
C THR A 171 1.09 -19.32 -8.26
N ALA A 172 1.50 -18.31 -7.49
CA ALA A 172 2.34 -17.22 -8.01
C ALA A 172 3.02 -16.48 -6.85
N ASN A 173 4.28 -16.80 -6.54
CA ASN A 173 4.96 -16.26 -5.36
C ASN A 173 6.46 -16.02 -5.61
N PHE A 174 7.04 -15.07 -4.86
CA PHE A 174 8.49 -14.97 -4.74
C PHE A 174 9.02 -15.97 -3.72
N ASN A 175 10.12 -16.62 -4.06
CA ASN A 175 10.93 -17.42 -3.14
C ASN A 175 11.86 -16.48 -2.34
N ASP A 176 12.39 -16.96 -1.22
CA ASP A 176 13.30 -16.19 -0.35
C ASP A 176 14.56 -15.70 -1.08
N ASN A 177 15.01 -16.44 -2.09
CA ASN A 177 16.15 -16.06 -2.93
C ASN A 177 15.82 -15.03 -4.02
N GLY A 178 14.59 -14.52 -4.07
CA GLY A 178 14.14 -13.50 -5.03
C GLY A 178 13.69 -14.06 -6.39
N ASN A 179 13.75 -15.38 -6.60
CA ASN A 179 13.16 -16.00 -7.78
C ASN A 179 11.64 -15.95 -7.70
N PHE A 180 10.97 -15.91 -8.84
CA PHE A 180 9.52 -15.99 -8.90
C PHE A 180 9.09 -17.37 -9.40
N SER A 181 8.28 -18.06 -8.59
CA SER A 181 7.75 -19.38 -8.92
C SER A 181 6.25 -19.28 -9.15
N PHE A 182 5.79 -19.90 -10.23
CA PHE A 182 4.37 -20.01 -10.53
C PHE A 182 4.09 -21.31 -11.26
N ASN A 183 2.82 -21.71 -11.28
CA ASN A 183 2.38 -22.81 -12.10
C ASN A 183 1.01 -22.54 -12.70
N TYR A 184 0.70 -23.25 -13.78
CA TYR A 184 -0.55 -23.09 -14.50
C TYR A 184 -1.01 -24.42 -15.10
N ASN A 185 -2.31 -24.52 -15.30
CA ASN A 185 -2.92 -25.71 -15.87
C ASN A 185 -2.58 -25.82 -17.36
N ILE A 186 -2.21 -27.03 -17.79
CA ILE A 186 -1.97 -27.39 -19.18
C ILE A 186 -2.73 -28.65 -19.55
N LYS A 187 -2.91 -28.89 -20.85
CA LYS A 187 -3.47 -30.12 -21.37
C LYS A 187 -2.37 -30.97 -22.01
N ILE A 188 -2.23 -32.21 -21.55
CA ILE A 188 -1.28 -33.20 -22.07
C ILE A 188 -2.11 -34.41 -22.50
N GLU A 189 -2.10 -34.75 -23.79
CA GLU A 189 -2.76 -35.94 -24.35
C GLU A 189 -4.26 -36.11 -23.99
N GLY A 190 -4.95 -35.02 -23.66
CA GLY A 190 -6.36 -35.07 -23.26
C GLY A 190 -6.58 -34.86 -21.77
N GLU A 191 -5.56 -35.06 -20.94
CA GLU A 191 -5.60 -34.95 -19.49
C GLU A 191 -5.12 -33.59 -19.00
N MET A 192 -5.57 -33.21 -17.81
CA MET A 192 -5.16 -31.98 -17.13
C MET A 192 -3.83 -32.23 -16.40
N GLY A 193 -2.80 -31.50 -16.81
CA GLY A 193 -1.52 -31.43 -16.12
C GLY A 193 -1.27 -30.04 -15.54
N MET A 194 -0.15 -29.90 -14.85
CA MET A 194 0.34 -28.65 -14.32
C MET A 194 1.75 -28.40 -14.88
N GLN A 195 2.03 -27.17 -15.29
CA GLN A 195 3.36 -26.74 -15.68
C GLN A 195 3.93 -25.87 -14.56
N ASP A 196 5.04 -26.30 -13.96
CA ASP A 196 5.77 -25.50 -12.99
C ASP A 196 6.82 -24.64 -13.70
N VAL A 197 6.97 -23.39 -13.22
CA VAL A 197 7.88 -22.41 -13.81
C VAL A 197 8.58 -21.62 -12.72
N ILE A 198 9.89 -21.47 -12.86
CA ILE A 198 10.72 -20.61 -12.03
C ILE A 198 11.38 -19.57 -12.93
N ILE A 199 11.25 -18.30 -12.55
CA ILE A 199 11.96 -17.19 -13.16
C ILE A 199 13.04 -16.71 -12.19
N GLN A 200 14.29 -16.90 -12.60
CA GLN A 200 15.44 -16.34 -11.90
C GLN A 200 15.62 -14.89 -12.36
N ASN A 201 15.95 -14.00 -11.42
CA ASN A 201 16.14 -12.57 -11.66
C ASN A 201 14.98 -11.89 -12.44
N PRO A 202 13.70 -12.07 -12.04
CA PRO A 202 12.51 -11.76 -12.86
C PRO A 202 12.31 -10.27 -13.24
N CYS A 203 13.04 -9.34 -12.61
CA CYS A 203 13.03 -7.92 -12.93
C CYS A 203 14.41 -7.39 -13.39
N GLN A 204 15.32 -8.27 -13.79
CA GLN A 204 16.61 -7.91 -14.34
C GLN A 204 16.65 -8.22 -15.85
N SER A 205 17.63 -7.66 -16.56
CA SER A 205 17.79 -7.92 -18.01
C SER A 205 18.27 -9.33 -18.33
N ASP A 206 18.92 -10.00 -17.38
CA ASP A 206 19.52 -11.32 -17.49
C ASP A 206 18.64 -12.42 -16.85
N TYR A 207 17.31 -12.23 -16.89
CA TYR A 207 16.37 -13.20 -16.35
C TYR A 207 16.54 -14.57 -17.02
N ARG A 208 16.24 -15.63 -16.27
CA ARG A 208 16.22 -17.00 -16.81
C ARG A 208 14.91 -17.68 -16.45
N VAL A 209 14.25 -18.25 -17.47
CA VAL A 209 13.03 -19.05 -17.31
C VAL A 209 13.42 -20.53 -17.27
N ILE A 210 12.96 -21.23 -16.23
CA ILE A 210 13.12 -22.67 -16.05
C ILE A 210 11.71 -23.25 -15.97
N MET A 211 11.44 -24.27 -16.78
CA MET A 211 10.16 -24.97 -16.83
C MET A 211 10.39 -26.43 -16.45
N SER A 212 9.49 -26.99 -15.65
CA SER A 212 9.51 -28.38 -15.17
C SER A 212 8.13 -29.01 -15.24
#